data_AF-A0A4S2DEJ3-F1
#
_entry.id   AF-A0A4S2DEJ3-F1
#
_cell.length_a   1.000
_cell.length_b   1.000
_cell.length_c   1.000
_cell.angle_alpha   90.00
_cell.angle_beta   90.00
_cell.angle_gamma   90.00
#
_symmetry.space_group_name_H-M   'P 1'
#
loop_
_entity.id
_entity.type
_entity.pdbx_description
1 polymer ?
#
loop_
_entity_poly.entity_id
_entity_poly.type
_entity_poly.pdbx_seq_one_letter_code
_entity_poly.pdbx_strand_id
1 'polypeptide(L)'
;MKNDTAKDWMGDLKHLKLLKYTYKGKIKSEKDKYSVIEATYSDKAPAVSMLPNLVISDTTYTETDMTIHQKIYPQFKIVTVRQMVDAGKLTEDSIAMLKQRLYENIETGFGYVALDWLYKGQKFSTLGIITNDGIPVDPITSHLHTGVNTIVEGRISPNKK
;
A
#
# COMPACT_ATOMS: atom_id res chain seq x y z
N MET A 1 -29.46 4.64 15.63
CA MET A 1 -28.89 5.54 14.60
C MET A 1 -27.98 4.71 13.71
N LYS A 2 -28.15 4.78 12.38
CA LYS A 2 -27.50 3.89 11.41
C LYS A 2 -25.97 3.99 11.51
N ASN A 3 -25.31 2.84 11.61
CA ASN A 3 -23.87 2.70 11.44
C ASN A 3 -23.52 3.03 9.99
N ASP A 4 -23.16 4.27 9.72
CA ASP A 4 -22.69 4.76 8.42
C ASP A 4 -21.19 4.48 8.22
N THR A 5 -20.75 3.27 8.57
CA THR A 5 -19.42 2.78 8.21
C THR A 5 -19.54 1.74 7.12
N ALA A 6 -20.13 2.16 5.99
CA ALA A 6 -19.57 1.73 4.73
C ALA A 6 -18.13 2.25 4.71
N LYS A 7 -17.16 1.41 5.12
CA LYS A 7 -15.78 1.61 4.67
C LYS A 7 -15.90 1.77 3.16
N ASP A 8 -15.67 2.96 2.63
CA ASP A 8 -15.69 3.24 1.20
C ASP A 8 -14.57 2.40 0.58
N TRP A 9 -14.87 1.14 0.24
CA TRP A 9 -14.03 0.31 -0.60
C TRP A 9 -14.18 0.85 -2.03
N MET A 10 -13.61 2.04 -2.27
CA MET A 10 -13.49 2.67 -3.58
C MET A 10 -12.06 2.49 -4.11
N GLY A 11 -11.83 2.90 -5.36
CA GLY A 11 -10.58 2.58 -6.05
C GLY A 11 -10.37 1.08 -6.19
N ASP A 12 -9.10 0.67 -6.18
CA ASP A 12 -8.71 -0.72 -6.41
C ASP A 12 -8.61 -1.57 -5.14
N LEU A 13 -8.55 -0.95 -3.96
CA LEU A 13 -8.52 -1.65 -2.69
C LEU A 13 -9.73 -2.58 -2.49
N LYS A 14 -10.90 -2.23 -3.03
CA LYS A 14 -12.11 -3.07 -2.98
C LYS A 14 -11.98 -4.43 -3.62
N HIS A 15 -11.01 -4.57 -4.54
CA HIS A 15 -10.75 -5.80 -5.26
C HIS A 15 -9.69 -6.66 -4.60
N LEU A 16 -8.95 -6.13 -3.61
CA LEU A 16 -7.88 -6.82 -2.92
C LEU A 16 -8.43 -7.57 -1.69
N LYS A 17 -8.25 -8.89 -1.66
CA LYS A 17 -8.70 -9.74 -0.55
C LYS A 17 -7.57 -10.67 -0.12
N LEU A 18 -7.29 -10.72 1.18
CA LEU A 18 -6.44 -11.75 1.76
C LEU A 18 -7.21 -13.07 1.79
N LEU A 19 -6.72 -14.09 1.10
CA LEU A 19 -7.31 -15.43 1.08
C LEU A 19 -6.79 -16.28 2.23
N LYS A 20 -5.47 -16.24 2.44
CA LYS A 20 -4.79 -17.09 3.42
C LYS A 20 -3.54 -16.42 3.96
N TYR A 21 -3.28 -16.68 5.23
CA TYR A 21 -2.05 -16.35 5.91
C TYR A 21 -1.41 -17.65 6.42
N THR A 22 -0.13 -17.86 6.11
CA THR A 22 0.62 -19.05 6.54
C THR A 22 1.90 -18.62 7.24
N TYR A 23 1.99 -18.84 8.55
CA TYR A 23 3.21 -18.62 9.32
C TYR A 23 4.32 -19.57 8.85
N LYS A 24 5.49 -19.01 8.52
CA LYS A 24 6.64 -19.77 8.01
C LYS A 24 7.74 -19.99 9.05
N GLY A 25 7.66 -19.30 10.19
CA GLY A 25 8.61 -19.43 11.28
C GLY A 25 9.30 -18.12 11.61
N LYS A 26 10.41 -18.23 12.36
CA LYS A 26 11.29 -17.11 12.70
C LYS A 26 12.54 -17.13 11.84
N ILE A 27 13.09 -15.96 11.59
CA ILE A 27 14.43 -15.78 11.02
C ILE A 27 15.44 -16.24 12.08
N LYS A 28 16.27 -17.25 11.77
CA LYS A 28 17.15 -17.87 12.76
C LYS A 28 18.62 -17.48 12.60
N SER A 29 18.98 -16.85 11.49
CA SER A 29 20.35 -16.48 11.16
C SER A 29 20.39 -15.36 10.11
N GLU A 30 21.56 -14.75 9.95
CA GLU A 30 21.83 -13.79 8.87
C GLU A 30 21.63 -14.38 7.46
N LYS A 31 21.92 -15.68 7.30
CA LYS A 31 21.67 -16.39 6.03
C LYS A 31 20.17 -16.51 5.75
N ASP A 32 19.37 -16.83 6.78
CA ASP A 32 17.91 -16.91 6.64
C ASP A 32 17.33 -15.52 6.35
N LYS A 33 17.83 -14.50 7.04
CA LYS A 33 17.45 -13.10 6.82
C LYS A 33 17.68 -12.68 5.38
N TYR A 34 18.88 -12.91 4.86
CA TYR A 34 19.21 -12.64 3.46
C TYR A 34 18.28 -13.40 2.50
N SER A 35 18.01 -14.68 2.76
CA SER A 35 17.14 -15.50 1.91
C SER A 35 15.70 -14.99 1.87
N VAL A 36 15.16 -14.53 3.01
CA VAL A 36 13.82 -13.94 3.09
C VAL A 36 13.74 -12.61 2.32
N ILE A 37 14.77 -11.76 2.45
CA ILE A 37 14.84 -10.48 1.74
C ILE A 37 14.94 -10.69 0.22
N GLU A 38 15.81 -11.60 -0.22
CA GLU A 38 15.94 -11.97 -1.63
C GLU A 38 14.63 -12.51 -2.20
N ALA A 39 13.91 -13.36 -1.46
CA ALA A 39 12.62 -13.86 -1.89
C ALA A 39 11.55 -12.75 -2.03
N THR A 40 11.56 -11.79 -1.09
CA THR A 40 10.62 -10.65 -1.07
C THR A 40 10.79 -9.74 -2.29
N TYR A 41 12.01 -9.58 -2.79
CA TYR A 41 12.34 -8.75 -3.95
C TYR A 41 12.83 -9.55 -5.17
N SER A 42 12.47 -10.83 -5.27
CA SER A 42 12.81 -11.63 -6.44
C SER A 42 12.10 -11.10 -7.69
N ASP A 43 12.64 -11.38 -8.88
CA ASP A 43 12.06 -10.95 -10.16
C ASP A 43 10.58 -11.32 -10.36
N LYS A 44 10.15 -12.42 -9.73
CA LYS A 44 8.78 -12.95 -9.78
C LYS A 44 7.91 -12.49 -8.61
N ALA A 45 8.50 -11.82 -7.61
CA ALA A 45 7.76 -11.33 -6.46
C ALA A 45 6.71 -10.29 -6.91
N PRO A 46 5.49 -10.33 -6.34
CA PRO A 46 4.51 -9.30 -6.59
C PRO A 46 4.97 -7.93 -6.08
N ALA A 47 4.74 -6.90 -6.88
CA ALA A 47 4.99 -5.50 -6.59
C ALA A 47 3.77 -4.65 -7.00
N VAL A 48 3.57 -3.54 -6.30
CA VAL A 48 2.46 -2.62 -6.57
C VAL A 48 2.91 -1.51 -7.49
N SER A 49 2.28 -1.41 -8.66
CA SER A 49 2.43 -0.31 -9.59
C SER A 49 1.29 0.67 -9.39
N MET A 50 1.55 1.79 -8.73
CA MET A 50 0.55 2.83 -8.50
C MET A 50 0.10 3.46 -9.82
N LEU A 51 -1.20 3.68 -9.93
CA LEU A 51 -1.88 4.45 -10.98
C LEU A 51 -2.35 5.78 -10.39
N PRO A 52 -2.75 6.77 -11.21
CA PRO A 52 -3.38 7.98 -10.71
C PRO A 52 -4.54 7.66 -9.76
N ASN A 53 -4.56 8.29 -8.58
CA ASN A 53 -5.59 8.01 -7.60
C ASN A 53 -6.98 8.42 -8.09
N LEU A 54 -8.02 7.75 -7.59
CA LEU A 54 -9.38 8.24 -7.69
C LEU A 54 -9.59 9.31 -6.61
N VAL A 55 -9.95 10.53 -7.02
CA VAL A 55 -10.22 11.64 -6.11
C VAL A 55 -11.71 11.98 -6.17
N ILE A 56 -12.37 11.98 -5.02
CA ILE A 56 -13.75 12.45 -4.86
C ILE A 56 -13.71 13.74 -4.06
N SER A 57 -14.30 14.79 -4.61
CA SER A 57 -14.33 16.12 -4.01
C SER A 57 -15.75 16.50 -3.64
N ASP A 58 -15.95 16.90 -2.39
CA ASP A 58 -17.18 17.49 -1.88
C ASP A 58 -16.90 18.94 -1.49
N THR A 59 -17.73 19.87 -1.97
CA THR A 59 -17.58 21.28 -1.64
C THR A 59 -18.65 21.71 -0.65
N THR A 60 -18.24 22.33 0.45
CA THR A 60 -19.13 22.97 1.41
C THR A 60 -18.97 24.49 1.32
N TYR A 61 -20.11 25.18 1.39
CA TYR A 61 -20.16 26.64 1.37
C TYR A 61 -20.63 27.13 2.73
N THR A 62 -19.93 28.11 3.28
CA THR A 62 -20.38 28.94 4.39
C THR A 62 -20.64 30.35 3.88
N GLU A 63 -21.12 31.27 4.72
CA GLU A 63 -21.34 32.67 4.31
C GLU A 63 -20.05 33.36 3.84
N THR A 64 -18.91 32.99 4.43
CA THR A 64 -17.63 33.65 4.20
C THR A 64 -16.64 32.82 3.42
N ASP A 65 -16.76 31.49 3.39
CA ASP A 65 -15.71 30.61 2.89
C ASP A 65 -16.28 29.45 2.07
N MET A 66 -15.52 29.02 1.07
CA MET A 66 -15.73 27.76 0.36
C MET A 66 -14.64 26.75 0.80
N THR A 67 -15.07 25.57 1.22
CA THR A 67 -14.17 24.48 1.64
C THR A 67 -14.38 23.25 0.76
N ILE A 68 -13.30 22.71 0.20
CA ILE A 68 -13.28 21.48 -0.59
C ILE A 68 -12.69 20.36 0.26
N HIS A 69 -13.46 19.31 0.48
CA HIS A 69 -13.02 18.06 1.08
C HIS A 69 -12.73 17.05 -0.02
N GLN A 70 -11.51 16.54 -0.07
CA GLN A 70 -11.10 15.53 -1.04
C GLN A 70 -10.82 14.20 -0.34
N LYS A 71 -11.49 13.14 -0.80
CA LYS A 71 -11.16 11.75 -0.47
C LYS A 71 -10.35 11.13 -1.61
N ILE A 72 -9.20 10.55 -1.28
CA ILE A 72 -8.24 9.98 -2.24
C ILE A 72 -8.18 8.48 -2.04
N TYR A 73 -8.53 7.73 -3.09
CA TYR A 73 -8.54 6.27 -3.11
C TYR A 73 -7.47 5.74 -4.08
N PRO A 74 -6.62 4.78 -3.64
CA PRO A 74 -5.56 4.25 -4.47
C PRO A 74 -6.11 3.45 -5.65
N GLN A 75 -5.53 3.68 -6.82
CA GLN A 75 -5.65 2.81 -8.00
C GLN A 75 -4.28 2.21 -8.28
N PHE A 76 -4.23 0.92 -8.61
CA PHE A 76 -2.95 0.23 -8.78
C PHE A 76 -3.07 -1.08 -9.58
N LYS A 77 -1.95 -1.58 -10.06
CA LYS A 77 -1.81 -2.94 -10.59
C LYS A 77 -0.85 -3.73 -9.73
N ILE A 78 -1.12 -5.02 -9.56
CA ILE A 78 -0.12 -5.95 -9.04
C ILE A 78 0.60 -6.54 -10.24
N VAL A 79 1.91 -6.34 -10.29
CA VAL A 79 2.84 -6.78 -11.34
C VAL A 79 4.01 -7.49 -10.68
N THR A 80 4.96 -8.02 -11.44
CA THR A 80 6.20 -8.53 -10.84
C THR A 80 7.24 -7.44 -10.68
N VAL A 81 8.22 -7.64 -9.79
CA VAL A 81 9.40 -6.77 -9.67
C VAL A 81 10.09 -6.61 -11.02
N ARG A 82 10.27 -7.70 -11.79
CA ARG A 82 10.88 -7.64 -13.12
C ARG A 82 10.09 -6.74 -14.08
N GLN A 83 8.77 -6.83 -14.09
CA GLN A 83 7.92 -5.96 -14.92
C GLN A 83 8.04 -4.47 -14.52
N MET A 84 8.29 -4.17 -13.25
CA MET A 84 8.57 -2.80 -12.82
C MET A 84 9.93 -2.30 -13.33
N VAL A 85 10.94 -3.16 -13.34
CA VAL A 85 12.26 -2.85 -13.90
C VAL A 85 12.18 -2.63 -15.40
N ASP A 86 11.55 -3.56 -16.13
CA ASP A 86 11.39 -3.48 -17.59
C ASP A 86 10.58 -2.23 -18.01
N ALA A 87 9.65 -1.77 -17.16
CA ALA A 87 8.89 -0.53 -17.38
C ALA A 87 9.62 0.75 -16.93
N GLY A 88 10.86 0.65 -16.43
CA GLY A 88 11.64 1.79 -15.92
C GLY A 88 11.10 2.40 -14.62
N LYS A 89 10.20 1.69 -13.91
CA LYS A 89 9.62 2.15 -12.64
C LYS A 89 10.48 1.80 -11.42
N LEU A 90 11.35 0.79 -11.57
CA LEU A 90 12.40 0.45 -10.61
C LEU A 90 13.72 0.29 -11.36
N THR A 91 14.82 0.62 -10.71
CA THR A 91 16.16 0.28 -11.17
C THR A 91 16.73 -0.84 -10.31
N GLU A 92 17.75 -1.54 -10.81
CA GLU A 92 18.50 -2.53 -10.01
C GLU A 92 19.06 -1.90 -8.73
N ASP A 93 19.59 -0.67 -8.81
CA ASP A 93 20.05 0.09 -7.64
C ASP A 93 18.92 0.39 -6.65
N SER A 94 17.72 0.70 -7.15
CA SER A 94 16.55 0.92 -6.29
C SER A 94 16.17 -0.35 -5.55
N ILE A 95 16.24 -1.50 -6.22
CA ILE A 95 15.99 -2.81 -5.59
C ILE A 95 17.07 -3.12 -4.55
N ALA A 96 18.34 -2.88 -4.86
CA ALA A 96 19.44 -3.06 -3.91
C ALA A 96 19.25 -2.18 -2.66
N MET A 97 18.85 -0.91 -2.82
CA MET A 97 18.52 -0.03 -1.70
C MET A 97 17.32 -0.53 -0.89
N LEU A 98 16.27 -1.02 -1.53
CA LEU A 98 15.10 -1.58 -0.84
C LEU A 98 15.47 -2.84 -0.05
N LYS A 99 16.29 -3.72 -0.61
CA LYS A 99 16.84 -4.89 0.08
C LYS A 99 17.70 -4.50 1.27
N GLN A 100 18.58 -3.51 1.11
CA GLN A 100 19.43 -3.00 2.20
C GLN A 100 18.59 -2.39 3.32
N ARG A 101 17.61 -1.56 2.99
CA ARG A 101 16.69 -0.98 3.99
C ARG A 101 15.91 -2.08 4.71
N LEU A 102 15.44 -3.10 4.00
CA LEU A 102 14.78 -4.23 4.65
C LEU A 102 15.75 -5.00 5.55
N TYR A 103 17.00 -5.18 5.12
CA TYR A 103 18.04 -5.80 5.92
C TYR A 103 18.29 -5.03 7.22
N GLU A 104 18.32 -3.71 7.21
CA GLU A 104 18.52 -2.90 8.41
C GLU A 104 17.35 -2.98 9.40
N ASN A 105 16.11 -3.19 8.90
CA ASN A 105 14.90 -3.18 9.73
C ASN A 105 14.46 -4.56 10.21
N ILE A 106 15.01 -5.65 9.66
CA ILE A 106 14.69 -7.02 10.07
C ILE A 106 15.75 -7.55 11.03
N GLU A 107 15.30 -8.15 12.13
CA GLU A 107 16.20 -8.79 13.09
C GLU A 107 16.05 -10.31 13.12
N THR A 108 17.13 -11.00 13.51
CA THR A 108 17.04 -12.40 13.88
C THR A 108 16.03 -12.56 15.03
N GLY A 109 15.10 -13.49 14.89
CA GLY A 109 13.97 -13.67 15.81
C GLY A 109 12.63 -13.14 15.29
N PHE A 110 12.62 -12.25 14.29
CA PHE A 110 11.39 -11.79 13.65
C PHE A 110 10.68 -12.94 12.95
N GLY A 111 9.34 -12.89 12.97
CA GLY A 111 8.50 -13.85 12.26
C GLY A 111 8.36 -13.48 10.78
N TYR A 112 8.07 -14.46 9.94
CA TYR A 112 7.72 -14.20 8.54
C TYR A 112 6.64 -15.17 8.05
N VAL A 113 5.86 -14.71 7.08
CA VAL A 113 4.59 -15.30 6.69
C VAL A 113 4.44 -15.30 5.17
N ALA A 114 3.72 -16.28 4.63
CA ALA A 114 3.22 -16.19 3.27
C ALA A 114 1.77 -15.68 3.29
N LEU A 115 1.49 -14.70 2.45
CA LEU A 115 0.18 -14.05 2.29
C LEU A 115 -0.33 -14.34 0.89
N ASP A 116 -1.42 -15.10 0.80
CA ASP A 116 -2.09 -15.38 -0.46
C ASP A 116 -3.21 -14.37 -0.69
N TRP A 117 -3.12 -13.61 -1.76
CA TRP A 117 -4.06 -12.54 -2.12
C TRP A 117 -4.89 -12.92 -3.34
N LEU A 118 -6.11 -12.41 -3.40
CA LEU A 118 -6.94 -12.33 -4.60
C LEU A 118 -7.09 -10.86 -4.98
N TYR A 119 -6.74 -10.52 -6.21
CA TYR A 119 -6.91 -9.18 -6.76
C TYR A 119 -7.43 -9.25 -8.20
N LYS A 120 -8.59 -8.65 -8.46
CA LYS A 120 -9.26 -8.64 -9.78
C LYS A 120 -9.30 -10.03 -10.45
N GLY A 121 -9.58 -11.07 -9.67
CA GLY A 121 -9.68 -12.46 -10.13
C GLY A 121 -8.35 -13.22 -10.24
N GLN A 122 -7.21 -12.57 -9.99
CA GLN A 122 -5.88 -13.19 -10.04
C GLN A 122 -5.34 -13.45 -8.63
N LYS A 123 -4.60 -14.55 -8.46
CA LYS A 123 -3.96 -14.92 -7.20
C LYS A 123 -2.51 -14.49 -7.15
N PHE A 124 -2.09 -13.95 -6.02
CA PHE A 124 -0.72 -13.52 -5.76
C PHE A 124 -0.26 -14.08 -4.42
N SER A 125 1.03 -14.34 -4.27
CA SER A 125 1.63 -14.74 -2.99
C SER A 125 2.77 -13.80 -2.68
N THR A 126 2.73 -13.14 -1.52
CA THR A 126 3.84 -12.34 -0.99
C THR A 126 4.41 -12.97 0.26
N LEU A 127 5.66 -12.62 0.57
CA LEU A 127 6.22 -12.81 1.89
C LEU A 127 6.03 -11.53 2.69
N GLY A 128 5.44 -11.67 3.87
CA GLY A 128 5.32 -10.59 4.84
C GLY A 128 6.23 -10.84 6.04
N ILE A 129 6.70 -9.76 6.65
CA ILE A 129 7.51 -9.80 7.87
C ILE A 129 6.65 -9.38 9.05
N ILE A 130 6.65 -10.18 10.11
CA ILE A 130 6.00 -9.84 11.37
C ILE A 130 7.00 -9.04 12.19
N THR A 131 6.75 -7.75 12.34
CA THR A 131 7.55 -6.90 13.23
C THR A 131 7.06 -7.01 14.68
N ASN A 132 7.65 -6.24 15.60
CA ASN A 132 7.30 -6.27 17.02
C ASN A 132 5.84 -5.87 17.31
N ASP A 133 5.18 -5.16 16.39
CA ASP A 133 3.76 -4.82 16.49
C ASP A 133 2.80 -6.00 16.20
N GLY A 134 3.34 -7.12 15.73
CA GLY A 134 2.58 -8.32 15.39
C GLY A 134 1.79 -8.23 14.08
N ILE A 135 1.87 -7.10 13.36
CA ILE A 135 1.17 -6.90 12.08
C ILE A 135 2.16 -7.22 10.95
N PRO A 136 1.83 -8.18 10.06
CA PRO A 136 2.67 -8.46 8.92
C PRO A 136 2.75 -7.25 7.97
N VAL A 137 3.98 -6.88 7.61
CA VAL A 137 4.27 -5.87 6.58
C VAL A 137 4.67 -6.60 5.31
N ASP A 138 3.98 -6.33 4.20
CA ASP A 138 4.25 -6.96 2.91
C ASP A 138 4.26 -5.97 1.73
N PRO A 139 4.92 -6.31 0.61
CA PRO A 139 5.05 -5.40 -0.54
C PRO A 139 3.73 -4.97 -1.18
N ILE A 140 2.63 -5.72 -1.01
CA ILE A 140 1.32 -5.33 -1.55
C ILE A 140 0.67 -4.27 -0.67
N THR A 141 0.49 -4.49 0.62
CA THR A 141 -0.32 -3.55 1.42
C THR A 141 0.45 -2.36 1.96
N SER A 142 1.79 -2.42 2.02
CA SER A 142 2.62 -1.35 2.61
C SER A 142 2.41 0.03 1.97
N HIS A 143 1.98 0.06 0.71
CA HIS A 143 1.81 1.29 -0.08
C HIS A 143 0.34 1.68 -0.34
N LEU A 144 -0.63 0.95 0.24
CA LEU A 144 -2.04 1.09 -0.10
C LEU A 144 -2.82 1.76 1.03
N HIS A 145 -2.86 3.09 1.02
CA HIS A 145 -3.57 3.89 2.02
C HIS A 145 -4.61 4.81 1.36
N THR A 146 -5.76 4.98 2.02
CA THR A 146 -6.77 5.99 1.64
C THR A 146 -6.53 7.26 2.43
N GLY A 147 -6.66 8.42 1.80
CA GLY A 147 -6.40 9.73 2.42
C GLY A 147 -7.61 10.66 2.36
N VAL A 148 -7.67 11.62 3.30
CA VAL A 148 -8.61 12.73 3.28
C VAL A 148 -7.82 14.02 3.37
N ASN A 149 -8.03 14.92 2.41
CA ASN A 149 -7.44 16.26 2.38
C ASN A 149 -8.57 17.31 2.48
N THR A 150 -8.32 18.40 3.19
CA THR A 150 -9.24 19.55 3.22
C THR A 150 -8.50 20.76 2.67
N ILE A 151 -9.12 21.44 1.71
CA ILE A 151 -8.60 22.63 1.02
C ILE A 151 -9.61 23.75 1.25
N VAL A 152 -9.16 24.90 1.74
CA VAL A 152 -10.00 26.09 1.90
C VAL A 152 -9.75 27.01 0.71
N GLU A 153 -10.74 27.18 -0.15
CA GLU A 153 -10.62 27.98 -1.36
C GLU A 153 -11.41 29.29 -1.23
N GLY A 154 -10.69 30.36 -0.88
CA GLY A 154 -11.18 31.73 -1.02
C GLY A 154 -12.30 32.15 -0.04
N ARG A 155 -12.35 33.47 0.20
CA ARG A 155 -13.46 34.10 0.92
C ARG A 155 -14.55 34.49 -0.08
N ILE A 156 -15.77 34.02 0.15
CA ILE A 156 -16.95 34.51 -0.56
C ILE A 156 -17.13 35.96 -0.12
N SER A 157 -16.74 36.90 -0.98
CA SER A 157 -16.98 38.32 -0.70
C SER A 157 -18.49 38.54 -0.75
N PRO A 158 -19.13 39.02 0.34
CA PRO A 158 -20.53 39.40 0.26
C PRO A 158 -20.60 40.55 -0.75
N ASN A 159 -21.41 40.36 -1.79
CA ASN A 159 -21.68 41.40 -2.78
C ASN A 159 -21.91 42.72 -2.05
N LYS A 160 -21.05 43.72 -2.31
CA LYS A 160 -21.33 45.11 -1.98
C LYS A 160 -22.57 45.49 -2.79
N LYS A 161 -23.74 45.42 -2.16
CA LYS A 161 -24.95 46.11 -2.60
C LYS A 161 -24.77 47.60 -2.39
#